data_AF-A0A522SQM0-F1
#
_entry.id   AF-A0A522SQM0-F1
#
_cell.length_a   1.000
_cell.length_b   1.000
_cell.length_c   1.000
_cell.angle_alpha   90.00
_cell.angle_beta   90.00
_cell.angle_gamma   90.00
#
_symmetry.space_group_name_H-M   'P 1'
#
loop_
_entity.id
_entity.type
_entity.pdbx_description
1 polymer ?
#
loop_
_entity_poly.entity_id
_entity_poly.type
_entity_poly.pdbx_seq_one_letter_code
_entity_poly.pdbx_strand_id
1 'polypeptide(L)'
;MLRSPLLAVAAAAMLALAACSGKPSAVSPVGEADASSSPAAIAATRGDFGPPQGEPIHAVLTSPPHVPPPVNRNHPAKVIVELEVVEKEMPISEGVSYTFWTF
;
A
#
# COMPACT_ATOMS: atom_id res chain seq x y z
N MET A 1 -11.11 61.33 37.41
CA MET A 1 -9.90 61.04 36.60
C MET A 1 -9.85 59.55 36.35
N LEU A 2 -10.22 59.19 35.13
CA LEU A 2 -10.52 57.87 34.61
C LEU A 2 -9.21 57.09 34.41
N ARG A 3 -8.93 56.11 35.26
CA ARG A 3 -7.75 55.24 35.15
C ARG A 3 -8.18 53.79 34.97
N SER A 4 -8.40 53.51 33.68
CA SER A 4 -8.62 52.26 32.96
C SER A 4 -8.17 50.96 33.67
N PRO A 5 -9.10 50.02 33.96
CA PRO A 5 -8.74 48.64 34.33
C PRO A 5 -8.39 47.78 33.09
N LEU A 6 -8.48 48.37 31.88
CA LEU A 6 -8.27 47.70 30.60
C LEU A 6 -6.81 47.30 30.36
N LEU A 7 -5.85 47.92 31.05
CA LEU A 7 -4.42 47.61 30.91
C LEU A 7 -4.00 46.34 31.67
N ALA A 8 -4.73 45.91 32.70
CA ALA A 8 -4.41 44.70 33.46
C ALA A 8 -4.87 43.41 32.75
N VAL A 9 -5.90 43.48 31.91
CA VAL A 9 -6.43 42.32 31.18
C VAL A 9 -5.61 42.04 29.91
N ALA A 10 -4.98 43.05 29.32
CA ALA A 10 -4.15 42.90 28.11
C ALA A 10 -2.83 42.13 28.35
N ALA A 11 -2.27 42.18 29.56
CA ALA A 11 -1.01 41.49 29.87
C ALA A 11 -1.18 39.96 30.08
N ALA A 12 -2.36 39.50 30.49
CA ALA A 12 -2.62 38.08 30.69
C ALA A 12 -2.94 37.33 29.38
N ALA A 13 -3.45 38.02 28.36
CA ALA A 13 -3.81 37.42 27.08
C ALA A 13 -2.59 37.17 26.15
N MET A 14 -1.47 37.86 26.36
CA MET A 14 -0.27 37.72 25.52
C MET A 14 0.65 36.55 25.95
N LEU A 15 0.52 36.02 27.17
CA LEU A 15 1.33 34.87 27.63
C LEU A 15 0.76 33.50 27.23
N ALA A 16 -0.52 33.42 26.86
CA ALA A 16 -1.18 32.15 26.54
C ALA A 16 -0.98 31.68 25.08
N LEU A 17 -0.57 32.56 24.15
CA LEU A 17 -0.37 32.19 22.74
C LEU A 17 1.07 31.75 22.39
N ALA A 18 2.04 31.95 23.27
CA ALA A 18 3.45 31.58 23.02
C ALA A 18 3.81 30.14 23.45
N ALA A 19 2.87 29.40 24.07
CA ALA A 19 3.14 28.07 24.63
C ALA A 19 2.76 26.89 23.72
N CYS A 20 2.20 27.12 22.52
CA CYS A 20 1.70 26.05 21.65
C CYS A 20 2.29 26.00 20.21
N SER A 21 3.38 26.70 19.89
CA SER A 21 4.02 26.54 18.56
C SER A 21 5.49 26.92 18.54
N GLY A 22 6.37 25.92 18.43
CA GLY A 22 7.79 26.12 18.11
C GLY A 22 8.74 25.15 18.79
N LYS A 23 8.76 23.88 18.37
CA LYS A 23 9.84 22.95 18.73
C LYS A 23 11.09 23.34 17.91
N PRO A 24 12.25 23.64 18.52
CA PRO A 24 13.44 24.01 17.77
C PRO A 24 13.94 22.82 16.95
N SER A 25 14.09 23.03 15.65
CA SER A 25 14.74 22.11 14.72
C SER A 25 16.19 21.90 15.16
N ALA A 26 16.47 20.76 15.78
CA ALA A 26 17.82 20.25 15.89
C ALA A 26 18.24 19.75 14.51
N VAL A 27 18.96 20.60 13.77
CA VAL A 27 19.73 20.16 12.59
C VAL A 27 20.87 19.30 13.14
N SER A 28 20.65 17.98 13.15
CA SER A 28 21.73 17.01 13.27
C SER A 28 22.35 16.83 11.89
N PRO A 29 23.68 16.87 11.72
CA PRO A 29 24.29 16.49 10.45
C PRO A 29 24.15 14.96 10.34
N VAL A 30 23.07 14.50 9.73
CA VAL A 30 23.01 13.13 9.23
C VAL A 30 23.87 13.15 7.99
N GLY A 31 25.12 12.68 8.13
CA GLY A 31 25.93 12.28 7.00
C GLY A 31 25.10 11.37 6.10
N GLU A 32 25.32 11.48 4.80
CA GLU A 32 24.72 10.64 3.77
C GLU A 32 24.88 9.15 4.13
N ALA A 33 23.89 8.63 4.85
CA ALA A 33 23.62 7.22 4.92
C ALA A 33 22.89 6.89 3.63
N ASP A 34 23.64 6.31 2.71
CA ASP A 34 23.22 5.64 1.50
C ASP A 34 21.86 4.92 1.71
N ALA A 35 20.77 5.60 1.37
CA ALA A 35 19.40 5.10 1.53
C ALA A 35 19.08 3.96 0.53
N SER A 36 20.06 3.57 -0.30
CA SER A 36 19.91 2.54 -1.33
C SER A 36 20.14 1.10 -0.85
N SER A 37 20.42 0.87 0.44
CA SER A 37 20.70 -0.48 0.95
C SER A 37 19.69 -0.99 1.98
N SER A 38 18.44 -0.50 1.94
CA SER A 38 17.35 -1.17 2.67
C SER A 38 16.95 -2.46 1.94
N PRO A 39 16.77 -3.60 2.64
CA PRO A 39 16.23 -4.83 2.05
C PRO A 39 14.92 -4.61 1.29
N ALA A 40 14.11 -3.65 1.72
CA ALA A 40 12.87 -3.26 1.05
C ALA A 40 13.10 -2.53 -0.28
N ALA A 41 14.16 -1.71 -0.38
CA ALA A 41 14.53 -1.03 -1.62
C ALA A 41 15.08 -2.03 -2.66
N ILE A 42 15.91 -2.98 -2.22
CA ILE A 42 16.45 -4.05 -3.07
C ILE A 42 15.35 -5.02 -3.51
N ALA A 43 14.35 -5.28 -2.65
CA ALA A 43 13.15 -6.05 -3.02
C ALA A 43 12.27 -5.29 -4.02
N ALA A 44 12.15 -3.97 -3.91
CA ALA A 44 11.41 -3.14 -4.87
C ALA A 44 12.07 -3.12 -6.26
N THR A 45 13.39 -3.26 -6.36
CA THR A 45 14.09 -3.37 -7.65
C THR A 45 13.95 -4.76 -8.29
N ARG A 46 13.72 -5.82 -7.50
CA ARG A 46 13.52 -7.18 -8.05
C ARG A 46 12.09 -7.34 -8.55
N GLY A 47 11.94 -7.43 -9.87
CA GLY A 47 10.63 -7.55 -10.53
C GLY A 47 10.18 -6.27 -11.22
N ASP A 48 10.88 -5.16 -11.00
CA ASP A 48 10.72 -3.95 -11.82
C ASP A 48 11.50 -4.11 -13.13
N PHE A 49 10.80 -4.66 -14.14
CA PHE A 49 11.33 -4.82 -15.49
C PHE A 49 10.88 -3.68 -16.43
N GLY A 50 10.40 -2.56 -15.87
CA GLY A 50 9.81 -1.45 -16.62
C GLY A 50 8.33 -1.66 -16.99
N PRO A 51 7.75 -0.76 -17.80
CA PRO A 51 6.33 -0.80 -18.14
C PRO A 51 5.97 -2.00 -19.02
N PRO A 52 4.71 -2.46 -18.99
CA PRO A 52 4.22 -3.51 -19.88
C PRO A 52 4.52 -3.23 -21.36
N GLN A 53 4.94 -4.27 -22.08
CA GLN A 53 5.25 -4.23 -23.50
C GLN A 53 4.27 -5.10 -24.28
N GLY A 54 3.98 -4.71 -25.52
CA GLY A 54 3.09 -5.43 -26.43
C GLY A 54 1.60 -5.29 -26.10
N GLU A 55 0.79 -6.10 -26.78
CA GLU A 55 -0.66 -6.16 -26.56
C GLU A 55 -1.00 -6.82 -25.22
N PRO A 56 -2.13 -6.45 -24.58
CA PRO A 56 -2.61 -7.14 -23.40
C PRO A 56 -2.84 -8.64 -23.66
N ILE A 57 -2.43 -9.48 -22.71
CA ILE A 57 -2.59 -10.93 -22.78
C ILE A 57 -3.73 -11.35 -21.85
N HIS A 58 -4.73 -12.05 -22.37
CA HIS A 58 -5.74 -12.70 -21.52
C HIS A 58 -5.17 -14.01 -20.96
N ALA A 59 -5.21 -14.17 -19.65
CA ALA A 59 -4.67 -15.33 -18.97
C ALA A 59 -5.52 -16.59 -19.24
N VAL A 60 -4.85 -17.69 -19.55
CA VAL A 60 -5.49 -19.01 -19.57
C VAL A 60 -5.34 -19.63 -18.19
N LEU A 61 -6.47 -19.86 -17.53
CA LEU A 61 -6.54 -20.50 -16.21
C LEU A 61 -6.82 -22.00 -16.36
N THR A 62 -6.31 -22.81 -15.44
CA THR A 62 -6.51 -24.26 -15.43
C THR A 62 -7.19 -24.69 -14.14
N SER A 63 -8.12 -25.65 -14.23
CA SER A 63 -8.73 -26.26 -13.05
C SER A 63 -7.75 -27.22 -12.35
N PRO A 64 -7.79 -27.32 -11.01
CA PRO A 64 -6.94 -28.26 -10.27
C PRO A 64 -7.18 -29.71 -10.72
N PRO A 65 -6.14 -30.57 -10.69
CA PRO A 65 -4.78 -30.31 -10.21
C PRO A 65 -3.82 -29.75 -11.28
N HIS A 66 -4.35 -29.31 -12.43
CA HIS A 66 -3.54 -28.90 -13.58
C HIS A 66 -2.96 -27.49 -13.39
N VAL A 67 -1.84 -27.23 -14.07
CA VAL A 67 -1.14 -25.94 -14.05
C VAL A 67 -1.08 -25.39 -15.49
N PRO A 68 -1.17 -24.06 -15.69
CA PRO A 68 -0.97 -23.47 -17.00
C PRO A 68 0.45 -23.73 -17.55
N PRO A 69 0.65 -23.67 -18.87
CA PRO A 69 1.97 -23.81 -19.45
C PRO A 69 2.91 -22.68 -19.00
N PRO A 70 4.25 -22.90 -19.06
CA PRO A 70 5.23 -21.83 -18.83
C PRO A 70 4.99 -20.62 -19.73
N VAL A 71 5.13 -19.41 -19.19
CA VAL A 71 4.82 -18.15 -19.90
C VAL A 71 5.77 -17.82 -21.06
N ASN A 72 6.96 -18.43 -21.10
CA ASN A 72 7.97 -18.32 -22.16
C ASN A 72 8.17 -16.89 -22.73
N ARG A 73 8.24 -15.89 -21.84
CA ARG A 73 8.39 -14.47 -22.18
C ARG A 73 9.58 -13.86 -21.45
N ASN A 74 10.23 -12.88 -22.09
CA ASN A 74 11.45 -12.20 -21.61
C ASN A 74 11.29 -10.68 -21.37
N HIS A 75 10.07 -10.15 -21.43
CA HIS A 75 9.72 -8.73 -21.24
C HIS A 75 8.46 -8.63 -20.39
N PRO A 76 8.16 -7.55 -19.63
CA PRO A 76 6.89 -7.41 -18.88
C PRO A 76 5.67 -7.25 -19.81
N ALA A 77 4.48 -7.70 -19.39
CA ALA A 77 3.24 -7.61 -20.19
C ALA A 77 2.03 -7.31 -19.30
N LYS A 78 1.00 -6.69 -19.87
CA LYS A 78 -0.28 -6.46 -19.19
C LYS A 78 -1.09 -7.74 -19.28
N VAL A 79 -1.27 -8.44 -18.16
CA VAL A 79 -2.05 -9.68 -18.12
C VAL A 79 -3.44 -9.39 -17.56
N ILE A 80 -4.46 -9.66 -18.36
CA ILE A 80 -5.86 -9.55 -17.97
C ILE A 80 -6.30 -10.93 -17.48
N VAL A 81 -6.81 -10.99 -16.24
CA VAL A 81 -7.29 -12.22 -15.62
C VAL A 81 -8.76 -12.07 -15.34
N GLU A 82 -9.55 -13.02 -15.83
CA GLU A 82 -11.00 -13.09 -15.64
C GLU A 82 -11.28 -14.31 -14.77
N LEU A 83 -11.86 -14.10 -13.59
CA LEU A 83 -12.12 -15.13 -12.60
C LEU A 83 -13.51 -14.87 -11.99
N GLU A 84 -14.32 -15.93 -11.90
CA GLU A 84 -15.73 -15.84 -11.49
C GLU A 84 -15.93 -16.54 -10.14
N VAL A 85 -16.66 -15.90 -9.24
CA VAL A 85 -17.11 -16.58 -8.01
C VAL A 85 -18.38 -17.34 -8.29
N VAL A 86 -18.39 -18.64 -7.97
CA VAL A 86 -19.56 -19.51 -8.13
C VAL A 86 -19.87 -20.20 -6.81
N GLU A 87 -21.10 -20.04 -6.33
CA GLU A 87 -21.63 -20.87 -5.26
C GLU A 87 -22.28 -22.11 -5.84
N LYS A 88 -21.85 -23.30 -5.42
CA LYS A 88 -22.41 -24.57 -5.91
C LYS A 88 -22.33 -25.69 -4.89
N GLU A 89 -23.35 -26.53 -4.88
CA GLU A 89 -23.37 -27.76 -4.09
C GLU A 89 -22.52 -28.84 -4.77
N MET A 90 -21.57 -29.43 -4.04
CA MET A 90 -20.73 -30.53 -4.50
C MET A 90 -20.52 -31.56 -3.38
N PRO A 91 -20.21 -32.82 -3.69
CA PRO A 91 -19.88 -33.81 -2.68
C PRO A 91 -18.56 -33.46 -1.98
N ILE A 92 -18.57 -33.34 -0.66
CA ILE A 92 -17.35 -33.19 0.16
C ILE A 92 -16.83 -34.54 0.65
N SER A 93 -17.74 -35.50 0.81
CA SER A 93 -17.46 -36.89 1.18
C SER A 93 -18.56 -37.79 0.64
N GLU A 94 -18.43 -39.09 0.81
CA GLU A 94 -19.42 -40.09 0.41
C GLU A 94 -20.78 -39.79 1.04
N GLY A 95 -21.78 -39.49 0.21
CA GLY A 95 -23.15 -39.18 0.65
C GLY A 95 -23.32 -37.82 1.37
N VAL A 96 -22.29 -36.96 1.42
CA VAL A 96 -22.35 -35.64 2.07
C VAL A 96 -22.14 -34.53 1.05
N SER A 97 -23.16 -33.70 0.86
CA SER A 97 -23.08 -32.49 0.06
C SER A 97 -22.62 -31.29 0.89
N TYR A 98 -21.93 -30.35 0.25
CA TYR A 98 -21.56 -29.06 0.83
C TYR A 98 -21.69 -27.96 -0.22
N THR A 99 -22.18 -26.79 0.20
CA THR A 99 -22.23 -25.59 -0.65
C THR A 99 -20.86 -24.92 -0.66
N PHE A 100 -20.10 -25.13 -1.72
CA PHE A 100 -18.79 -24.50 -1.90
C PHE A 100 -18.93 -23.13 -2.53
N TRP A 101 -18.07 -22.22 -2.08
CA TRP A 101 -17.78 -20.98 -2.77
C TRP A 101 -16.46 -21.15 -3.51
N THR A 102 -16.52 -21.16 -4.84
CA THR A 102 -15.37 -21.44 -5.70
C THR A 102 -14.98 -20.23 -6.54
N PHE A 103 -13.76 -20.28 -7.07
CA PHE A 103 -13.28 -19.44 -8.14
C PHE A 103 -13.09 -20.27 -9.42
#